data_AF-A0A1A8TT01-F1
#
_entry.id   AF-A0A1A8TT01-F1
#
_cell.length_a   1.000
_cell.length_b   1.000
_cell.length_c   1.000
_cell.angle_alpha   90.00
_cell.angle_beta   90.00
_cell.angle_gamma   90.00
#
_symmetry.space_group_name_H-M   'P 1'
#
loop_
_entity.id
_entity.type
_entity.pdbx_description
1 polymer ?
#
loop_
_entity_poly.entity_id
_entity_poly.type
_entity_poly.pdbx_seq_one_letter_code
_entity_poly.pdbx_strand_id
1 'polypeptide(L)'
;MSQVKLLFQKYSSPQCILCGEQGILTREHKFKHAVLKNSFGDEKLRLGSKESFFEGKSKSIQSTSAKSLKFNTQICLPCNSSRTQPGDRQFDKLIEFLIDAEKEGLSPNSVFETKDFQVGSEGRINLLRYFAKLLCNFLSDANYPVPLRLSEFAICRSDDNCLKIGVEKMLIMHN
;
A
#
# COMPACT_ATOMS: atom_id res chain seq x y z
N MET A 1 28.79 15.41 -11.99
CA MET A 1 27.85 15.21 -10.86
C MET A 1 26.51 14.74 -11.41
N SER A 2 25.97 13.62 -10.93
CA SER A 2 25.98 12.36 -11.70
C SER A 2 24.54 11.97 -12.08
N GLN A 3 24.37 11.32 -13.23
CA GLN A 3 23.09 10.81 -13.75
C GLN A 3 22.32 9.89 -12.75
N VAL A 4 22.98 9.38 -11.72
CA VAL A 4 22.39 8.51 -10.68
C VAL A 4 21.32 9.24 -9.84
N LYS A 5 21.45 10.56 -9.64
CA LYS A 5 20.43 11.36 -8.93
C LYS A 5 19.07 11.43 -9.65
N LEU A 6 19.02 11.12 -10.95
CA LEU A 6 17.76 11.13 -11.72
C LEU A 6 16.99 9.81 -11.60
N LEU A 7 17.64 8.69 -11.26
CA LEU A 7 16.99 7.38 -11.20
C LEU A 7 16.40 7.10 -9.81
N PHE A 8 17.05 7.62 -8.76
CA PHE A 8 16.71 7.34 -7.38
C PHE A 8 16.70 8.62 -6.56
N GLN A 9 15.70 8.75 -5.69
CA GLN A 9 15.56 9.86 -4.75
C GLN A 9 15.65 9.36 -3.31
N LYS A 10 16.35 10.13 -2.48
CA LYS A 10 16.38 9.96 -1.03
C LYS A 10 15.90 11.27 -0.42
N TYR A 11 14.58 11.41 -0.30
CA TYR A 11 14.01 12.58 0.35
C TYR A 11 14.15 12.43 1.86
N SER A 12 14.74 13.45 2.48
CA SER A 12 14.74 13.61 3.93
C SER A 12 13.62 14.56 4.33
N SER A 13 13.09 14.38 5.54
CA SER A 13 12.20 15.38 6.14
C SER A 13 12.89 16.76 6.08
N PRO A 14 12.21 17.84 5.65
CA PRO A 14 10.75 18.00 5.55
C PRO A 14 10.16 17.87 4.12
N GLN A 15 10.65 16.93 3.29
CA GLN A 15 10.11 16.71 1.94
C GLN A 15 9.19 15.50 1.85
N CYS A 16 8.19 15.57 0.97
CA CYS A 16 7.35 14.44 0.61
C CYS A 16 8.16 13.35 -0.10
N ILE A 17 8.09 12.12 0.37
CA ILE A 17 8.85 11.00 -0.25
C ILE A 17 8.36 10.64 -1.66
N LEU A 18 7.17 11.08 -2.07
CA LEU A 18 6.60 10.79 -3.38
C LEU A 18 6.88 11.89 -4.42
N CYS A 19 6.73 13.16 -4.04
CA CYS A 19 6.84 14.27 -5.01
C CYS A 19 8.00 15.23 -4.75
N GLY A 20 8.73 15.10 -3.63
CA GLY A 20 9.82 16.00 -3.23
C GLY A 20 9.39 17.38 -2.73
N GLU A 21 8.10 17.73 -2.85
CA GLU A 21 7.56 19.02 -2.41
C GLU A 21 7.50 19.10 -0.87
N GLN A 22 7.69 20.31 -0.35
CA GLN A 22 7.41 20.63 1.05
C GLN A 22 5.90 20.87 1.25
N GLY A 23 5.42 20.77 2.49
CA GLY A 23 4.03 21.08 2.82
C GLY A 23 3.58 20.41 4.12
N ILE A 24 2.27 20.33 4.34
CA ILE A 24 1.71 19.57 5.47
C ILE A 24 2.01 18.10 5.26
N LEU A 25 2.88 17.56 6.10
CA LEU A 25 3.33 16.18 6.04
C LEU A 25 2.41 15.28 6.90
N THR A 26 2.02 14.17 6.30
CA THR A 26 1.22 13.10 6.90
C THR A 26 1.97 11.78 6.79
N ARG A 27 1.44 10.70 7.37
CA ARG A 27 2.05 9.37 7.33
C ARG A 27 1.08 8.36 6.74
N GLU A 28 1.60 7.49 5.89
CA GLU A 28 0.88 6.37 5.30
C GLU A 28 0.74 5.22 6.29
N HIS A 29 -0.36 4.49 6.21
CA HIS A 29 -0.51 3.27 7.00
C HIS A 29 0.24 2.08 6.37
N LYS A 30 0.83 1.22 7.20
CA LYS A 30 1.44 -0.07 6.78
C LYS A 30 0.38 -1.08 6.35
N PHE A 31 -0.79 -1.01 6.98
CA PHE A 31 -1.98 -1.79 6.65
C PHE A 31 -3.12 -0.81 6.40
N LYS A 32 -3.89 -0.97 5.32
CA LYS A 32 -4.98 -0.06 4.98
C LYS A 32 -5.92 0.13 6.19
N HIS A 33 -6.04 1.36 6.65
CA HIS A 33 -6.80 1.69 7.87
C HIS A 33 -8.26 1.23 7.78
N ALA A 34 -8.89 1.42 6.62
CA ALA A 34 -10.27 1.00 6.37
C ALA A 34 -10.45 -0.51 6.56
N VAL A 35 -9.49 -1.31 6.06
CA VAL A 35 -9.51 -2.77 6.24
C VAL A 35 -9.41 -3.13 7.72
N LEU A 36 -8.46 -2.55 8.46
CA LEU A 36 -8.35 -2.81 9.89
C LEU A 36 -9.62 -2.40 10.67
N LYS A 37 -10.20 -1.25 10.34
CA LYS A 37 -11.42 -0.77 10.99
C LYS A 37 -12.62 -1.67 10.69
N ASN A 38 -12.74 -2.17 9.47
CA ASN A 38 -13.82 -3.09 9.09
C ASN A 38 -13.67 -4.45 9.76
N SER A 39 -12.43 -4.96 9.92
CA SER A 39 -12.17 -6.27 10.54
C SER A 39 -12.21 -6.25 12.06
N PHE A 40 -11.78 -5.16 12.71
CA PHE A 40 -11.57 -5.12 14.16
C PHE A 40 -12.31 -3.99 14.89
N GLY A 41 -13.01 -3.10 14.18
CA GLY A 41 -13.72 -1.97 14.79
C GLY A 41 -12.79 -1.05 15.60
N ASP A 42 -13.25 -0.71 16.81
CA ASP A 42 -12.54 0.12 17.79
C ASP A 42 -11.85 -0.70 18.89
N GLU A 43 -11.66 -2.01 18.67
CA GLU A 43 -11.01 -2.89 19.62
C GLU A 43 -9.51 -2.59 19.81
N LYS A 44 -8.99 -2.93 20.99
CA LYS A 44 -7.54 -2.91 21.23
C LYS A 44 -6.91 -4.07 20.49
N LEU A 45 -5.90 -3.77 19.67
CA LEU A 45 -5.19 -4.80 18.89
C LEU A 45 -3.90 -5.20 19.58
N ARG A 46 -3.38 -6.37 19.20
CA ARG A 46 -2.04 -6.83 19.57
C ARG A 46 -1.18 -6.95 18.31
N LEU A 47 -0.03 -6.30 18.31
CA LEU A 47 0.92 -6.26 17.21
C LEU A 47 2.19 -7.03 17.60
N GLY A 48 2.57 -8.02 16.81
CA GLY A 48 3.76 -8.82 17.01
C GLY A 48 3.78 -10.03 16.09
N SER A 49 4.86 -10.79 16.12
CA SER A 49 4.89 -12.11 15.48
C SER A 49 3.95 -13.08 16.21
N LYS A 50 3.66 -14.22 15.59
CA LYS A 50 2.87 -15.29 16.22
C LYS A 50 3.53 -15.76 17.51
N GLU A 51 4.85 -15.93 17.49
CA GLU A 51 5.67 -16.32 18.64
C GLU A 51 5.58 -15.25 19.73
N SER A 52 5.72 -13.97 19.37
CA SER A 52 5.61 -12.86 20.31
C SER A 52 4.24 -12.80 20.99
N PHE A 53 3.17 -13.20 20.30
CA PHE A 53 1.83 -13.26 20.88
C PHE A 53 1.73 -14.35 21.95
N PHE A 54 2.19 -15.58 21.64
CA PHE A 54 2.16 -16.70 22.59
C PHE A 54 3.11 -16.51 23.77
N GLU A 55 4.22 -15.80 23.57
CA GLU A 55 5.16 -15.41 24.65
C GLU A 55 4.69 -14.19 25.47
N GLY A 56 3.54 -13.60 25.15
CA GLY A 56 3.02 -12.40 25.84
C GLY A 56 3.81 -11.11 25.56
N LYS A 57 4.71 -11.12 24.56
CA LYS A 57 5.56 -9.99 24.13
C LYS A 57 4.94 -9.13 23.03
N SER A 58 3.75 -9.46 22.55
CA SER A 58 3.02 -8.64 21.58
C SER A 58 2.70 -7.26 22.15
N LYS A 59 2.89 -6.22 21.35
CA LYS A 59 2.57 -4.84 21.72
C LYS A 59 1.06 -4.60 21.64
N SER A 60 0.44 -4.17 22.74
CA SER A 60 -0.94 -3.68 22.70
C SER A 60 -0.99 -2.29 22.05
N ILE A 61 -1.93 -2.10 21.12
CA ILE A 61 -2.20 -0.82 20.46
C ILE A 61 -3.67 -0.46 20.66
N GLN A 62 -3.94 0.82 20.90
CA GLN A 62 -5.24 1.30 21.39
C GLN A 62 -6.26 1.56 20.27
N SER A 63 -5.82 1.60 19.01
CA SER A 63 -6.70 1.85 17.87
C SER A 63 -6.06 1.41 16.56
N THR A 64 -6.89 1.26 15.54
CA THR A 64 -6.49 1.07 14.13
C THR A 64 -5.73 2.29 13.56
N SER A 65 -5.87 3.47 14.19
CA SER A 65 -5.18 4.71 13.81
C SER A 65 -3.78 4.89 14.44
N ALA A 66 -3.33 3.92 15.26
CA ALA A 66 -2.10 4.01 16.04
C ALA A 66 -0.85 4.29 15.19
N LYS A 67 0.08 5.09 15.72
CA LYS A 67 1.35 5.44 15.05
C LYS A 67 2.20 4.22 14.67
N SER A 68 2.10 3.11 15.42
CA SER A 68 2.80 1.86 15.14
C SER A 68 2.30 1.14 13.88
N LEU A 69 1.10 1.48 13.40
CA LEU A 69 0.53 0.95 12.15
C LEU A 69 0.83 1.86 10.96
N LYS A 70 1.67 2.89 11.14
CA LYS A 70 2.06 3.84 10.10
C LYS A 70 3.55 3.73 9.81
N PHE A 71 3.93 3.99 8.57
CA PHE A 71 5.34 4.19 8.23
C PHE A 71 5.87 5.45 8.93
N ASN A 72 7.18 5.51 9.21
CA ASN A 72 7.79 6.73 9.72
C ASN A 72 7.99 7.77 8.62
N THR A 73 7.98 7.32 7.36
CA THR A 73 8.07 8.15 6.16
C THR A 73 6.92 9.13 6.05
N GLN A 74 7.22 10.30 5.50
CA GLN A 74 6.29 11.40 5.40
C GLN A 74 5.90 11.68 3.96
N ILE A 75 4.60 11.88 3.74
CA ILE A 75 4.01 12.25 2.45
C ILE A 75 3.18 13.51 2.62
N CYS A 76 3.29 14.45 1.67
CA CYS A 76 2.48 15.66 1.71
C CYS A 76 0.99 15.34 1.54
N LEU A 77 0.13 16.18 2.11
CA LEU A 77 -1.32 16.01 2.05
C LEU A 77 -1.86 15.78 0.63
N PRO A 78 -1.45 16.53 -0.42
CA PRO A 78 -1.91 16.26 -1.79
C PRO A 78 -1.53 14.87 -2.31
N CYS A 79 -0.32 14.38 -2.00
CA CYS A 79 0.08 13.03 -2.37
C CYS A 79 -0.70 11.98 -1.59
N ASN A 80 -0.93 12.20 -0.29
CA ASN A 80 -1.70 11.26 0.54
C ASN A 80 -3.23 11.39 0.41
N SER A 81 -3.68 12.16 -0.58
CA SER A 81 -5.10 12.34 -0.86
C SER A 81 -5.32 12.26 -2.36
N SER A 82 -5.50 13.38 -3.05
CA SER A 82 -5.94 13.43 -4.44
C SER A 82 -5.02 12.68 -5.42
N ARG A 83 -3.69 12.75 -5.26
CA ARG A 83 -2.77 12.15 -6.26
C ARG A 83 -2.71 10.62 -6.19
N THR A 84 -2.92 10.00 -5.03
CA THR A 84 -2.96 8.54 -4.88
C THR A 84 -4.38 7.98 -4.77
N GLN A 85 -5.41 8.84 -4.68
CA GLN A 85 -6.80 8.45 -4.50
C GLN A 85 -7.30 7.41 -5.52
N PRO A 86 -6.97 7.48 -6.82
CA PRO A 86 -7.39 6.44 -7.77
C PRO A 86 -6.93 5.04 -7.36
N GLY A 87 -5.66 4.89 -6.94
CA GLY A 87 -5.14 3.62 -6.45
C GLY A 87 -5.72 3.21 -5.11
N ASP A 88 -5.84 4.16 -4.17
CA ASP A 88 -6.44 3.93 -2.86
C ASP A 88 -7.87 3.37 -2.97
N ARG A 89 -8.71 3.95 -3.84
CA ARG A 89 -10.08 3.49 -4.10
C ARG A 89 -10.12 2.12 -4.78
N GLN A 90 -9.20 1.87 -5.72
CA GLN A 90 -9.16 0.61 -6.43
C GLN A 90 -8.74 -0.56 -5.52
N PHE A 91 -7.89 -0.31 -4.54
CA PHE A 91 -7.59 -1.29 -3.50
C PHE A 91 -8.79 -1.54 -2.58
N ASP A 92 -9.53 -0.49 -2.19
CA ASP A 92 -10.76 -0.66 -1.41
C ASP A 92 -11.77 -1.54 -2.17
N LYS A 93 -11.95 -1.30 -3.48
CA LYS A 93 -12.78 -2.14 -4.35
C LYS A 93 -12.28 -3.59 -4.46
N LEU A 94 -10.97 -3.81 -4.48
CA LEU A 94 -10.40 -5.16 -4.51
C LEU A 94 -10.81 -5.93 -3.25
N ILE A 95 -10.71 -5.30 -2.08
CA ILE A 95 -11.08 -5.93 -0.81
C ILE A 95 -12.57 -6.28 -0.79
N GLU A 96 -13.44 -5.39 -1.25
CA GLU A 96 -14.89 -5.66 -1.36
C GLU A 96 -15.16 -6.90 -2.23
N PHE A 97 -14.56 -6.96 -3.43
CA PHE A 97 -14.73 -8.09 -4.34
C PHE A 97 -14.19 -9.41 -3.76
N LEU A 98 -13.07 -9.36 -3.03
CA LEU A 98 -12.51 -10.56 -2.39
C LEU A 98 -13.41 -11.07 -1.26
N ILE A 99 -13.97 -10.16 -0.45
CA ILE A 99 -14.91 -10.51 0.62
C ILE A 99 -16.19 -11.11 0.03
N ASP A 100 -16.71 -10.56 -1.06
CA ASP A 100 -17.93 -11.07 -1.67
C ASP A 100 -17.70 -12.41 -2.36
N ALA A 101 -16.56 -12.59 -3.04
CA ALA A 101 -16.16 -13.90 -3.58
C ALA A 101 -16.07 -14.96 -2.48
N GLU A 102 -15.49 -14.64 -1.32
CA GLU A 102 -15.43 -15.54 -0.17
C GLU A 102 -16.83 -15.93 0.34
N LYS A 103 -17.74 -14.97 0.49
CA LYS A 103 -19.13 -15.24 0.92
C LYS A 103 -19.88 -16.15 -0.05
N GLU A 104 -19.58 -16.03 -1.35
CA GLU A 104 -20.17 -16.84 -2.41
C GLU A 104 -19.47 -18.19 -2.60
N GLY A 105 -18.39 -18.48 -1.84
CA GLY A 105 -17.60 -19.70 -1.98
C GLY A 105 -16.80 -19.76 -3.30
N LEU A 106 -16.58 -18.61 -3.94
CA LEU A 106 -15.80 -18.50 -5.16
C LEU A 106 -14.30 -18.42 -4.86
N SER A 107 -13.48 -18.86 -5.81
CA SER A 107 -12.04 -18.67 -5.72
C SER A 107 -11.71 -17.16 -5.73
N PRO A 108 -10.86 -16.66 -4.81
CA PRO A 108 -10.36 -15.27 -4.86
C PRO A 108 -9.75 -14.88 -6.21
N ASN A 109 -9.26 -15.86 -6.96
CA ASN A 109 -8.69 -15.64 -8.29
C ASN A 109 -9.72 -15.14 -9.32
N SER A 110 -11.01 -15.42 -9.14
CA SER A 110 -12.08 -14.97 -10.04
C SER A 110 -12.20 -13.45 -10.08
N VAL A 111 -11.83 -12.76 -9.00
CA VAL A 111 -11.82 -11.29 -8.92
C VAL A 111 -10.92 -10.69 -10.00
N PHE A 112 -9.79 -11.34 -10.29
CA PHE A 112 -8.83 -10.89 -11.31
C PHE A 112 -9.26 -11.18 -12.74
N GLU A 113 -10.36 -11.90 -12.94
CA GLU A 113 -10.99 -12.14 -14.25
C GLU A 113 -12.09 -11.10 -14.54
N THR A 114 -12.44 -10.26 -13.57
CA THR A 114 -13.41 -9.18 -13.76
C THR A 114 -12.83 -8.00 -14.54
N LYS A 115 -13.71 -7.22 -15.19
CA LYS A 115 -13.33 -6.04 -15.97
C LYS A 115 -12.44 -5.03 -15.23
N ASP A 116 -12.60 -4.96 -13.90
CA ASP A 116 -11.91 -4.00 -13.05
C ASP A 116 -10.48 -4.42 -12.70
N PHE A 117 -10.16 -5.72 -12.77
CA PHE A 117 -8.88 -6.25 -12.31
C PHE A 117 -8.13 -7.10 -13.34
N GLN A 118 -8.76 -7.39 -14.49
CA GLN A 118 -8.11 -8.08 -15.61
C GLN A 118 -6.90 -7.31 -16.14
N VAL A 119 -5.96 -8.05 -16.73
CA VAL A 119 -4.74 -7.47 -17.33
C VAL A 119 -5.12 -6.45 -18.40
N GLY A 120 -4.47 -5.28 -18.36
CA GLY A 120 -4.72 -4.18 -19.29
C GLY A 120 -5.87 -3.24 -18.90
N SER A 121 -6.65 -3.54 -17.86
CA SER A 121 -7.67 -2.62 -17.38
C SER A 121 -7.08 -1.41 -16.66
N GLU A 122 -7.79 -0.28 -16.70
CA GLU A 122 -7.42 0.91 -15.93
C GLU A 122 -7.43 0.62 -14.42
N GLY A 123 -8.39 -0.19 -13.96
CA GLY A 123 -8.44 -0.64 -12.57
C GLY A 123 -7.21 -1.45 -12.19
N ARG A 124 -6.68 -2.30 -13.07
CA ARG A 124 -5.42 -3.01 -12.81
C ARG A 124 -4.23 -2.04 -12.68
N ILE A 125 -4.16 -1.01 -13.52
CA ILE A 125 -3.12 0.03 -13.42
C ILE A 125 -3.25 0.78 -12.09
N ASN A 126 -4.46 1.22 -11.71
CA ASN A 126 -4.69 1.91 -10.44
C ASN A 126 -4.34 1.05 -9.23
N LEU A 127 -4.66 -0.24 -9.26
CA LEU A 127 -4.26 -1.19 -8.21
C LEU A 127 -2.72 -1.26 -8.08
N LEU A 128 -1.99 -1.27 -9.19
CA LEU A 128 -0.53 -1.24 -9.17
C LEU A 128 0.00 0.09 -8.62
N ARG A 129 -0.65 1.23 -8.88
CA ARG A 129 -0.27 2.52 -8.28
C ARG A 129 -0.39 2.51 -6.75
N TYR A 130 -1.41 1.84 -6.20
CA TYR A 130 -1.53 1.63 -4.76
C TYR A 130 -0.33 0.85 -4.20
N PHE A 131 0.03 -0.26 -4.85
CA PHE A 131 1.22 -1.03 -4.44
C PHE A 131 2.51 -0.23 -4.58
N ALA A 132 2.62 0.63 -5.59
CA ALA A 132 3.77 1.52 -5.77
C ALA A 132 3.91 2.53 -4.63
N LYS A 133 2.78 3.12 -4.18
CA LYS A 133 2.72 4.00 -3.00
C LYS A 133 3.22 3.29 -1.75
N LEU A 134 2.74 2.06 -1.51
CA LEU A 134 3.19 1.25 -0.36
C LEU A 134 4.68 0.92 -0.44
N LEU A 135 5.17 0.52 -1.62
CA LEU A 135 6.57 0.17 -1.82
C LEU A 135 7.50 1.38 -1.63
N CYS A 136 7.11 2.58 -2.09
CA CYS A 136 7.85 3.80 -1.82
C CYS A 136 8.01 4.07 -0.32
N ASN A 137 6.91 3.95 0.44
CA ASN A 137 6.93 4.13 1.89
C ASN A 137 7.77 3.04 2.58
N PHE A 138 7.64 1.77 2.16
CA PHE A 138 8.42 0.67 2.69
C PHE A 138 9.92 0.87 2.48
N LEU A 139 10.35 1.17 1.25
CA LEU A 139 11.76 1.40 0.93
C LEU A 139 12.34 2.53 1.77
N SER A 140 11.63 3.66 1.85
CA SER A 140 12.11 4.80 2.61
C SER A 140 12.07 4.56 4.14
N ASP A 141 11.11 3.80 4.68
CA ASP A 141 11.05 3.43 6.12
C ASP A 141 12.22 2.49 6.49
N ALA A 142 12.66 1.68 5.53
CA ALA A 142 13.84 0.83 5.61
C ALA A 142 15.16 1.53 5.21
N ASN A 143 15.16 2.86 5.06
CA ASN A 143 16.31 3.70 4.68
C ASN A 143 16.92 3.42 3.29
N TYR A 144 16.18 2.79 2.39
CA TYR A 144 16.56 2.61 0.99
C TYR A 144 16.12 3.81 0.12
N PRO A 145 16.85 4.12 -0.96
CA PRO A 145 16.41 5.12 -1.92
C PRO A 145 15.16 4.64 -2.69
N VAL A 146 14.30 5.58 -3.04
CA VAL A 146 13.07 5.32 -3.81
C VAL A 146 13.36 5.56 -5.31
N PRO A 147 13.04 4.63 -6.23
CA PRO A 147 13.14 4.90 -7.66
C PRO A 147 12.18 6.03 -8.07
N LEU A 148 12.65 7.01 -8.84
CA LEU A 148 11.82 8.15 -9.27
C LEU A 148 10.59 7.66 -10.05
N ARG A 149 10.81 6.76 -11.03
CA ARG A 149 9.75 6.13 -11.84
C ARG A 149 8.67 5.47 -10.98
N LEU A 150 9.05 4.87 -9.84
CA LEU A 150 8.09 4.24 -8.92
C LEU A 150 7.21 5.28 -8.22
N SER A 151 7.82 6.35 -7.72
CA SER A 151 7.06 7.42 -7.07
C SER A 151 6.18 8.20 -8.05
N GLU A 152 6.65 8.45 -9.27
CA GLU A 152 5.89 9.13 -10.33
C GLU A 152 4.69 8.30 -10.76
N PHE A 153 4.88 6.99 -10.93
CA PHE A 153 3.78 6.06 -11.19
C PHE A 153 2.75 6.06 -10.05
N ALA A 154 3.20 6.02 -8.79
CA ALA A 154 2.33 6.02 -7.61
C ALA A 154 1.42 7.27 -7.52
N ILE A 155 1.90 8.43 -7.98
CA ILE A 155 1.16 9.71 -7.90
C ILE A 155 0.55 10.16 -9.25
N CYS A 156 0.40 9.24 -10.19
CA CYS A 156 -0.19 9.48 -11.51
C CYS A 156 0.56 10.55 -12.35
N ARG A 157 1.88 10.72 -12.15
CA ARG A 157 2.75 11.51 -13.04
C ARG A 157 3.24 10.71 -14.24
N SER A 158 3.11 9.39 -14.19
CA SER A 158 3.45 8.47 -15.28
C SER A 158 2.49 7.28 -15.28
N ASP A 159 2.21 6.75 -16.48
CA ASP A 159 1.46 5.51 -16.69
C ASP A 159 2.39 4.31 -16.88
N ASP A 160 3.69 4.55 -16.86
CA ASP A 160 4.70 3.56 -17.13
C ASP A 160 4.90 2.62 -15.94
N ASN A 161 4.12 1.54 -15.91
CA ASN A 161 4.15 0.56 -14.84
C ASN A 161 5.57 -0.02 -14.65
N CYS A 162 6.12 0.19 -13.45
CA CYS A 162 7.42 -0.31 -13.05
C CYS A 162 7.37 -1.51 -12.10
N LEU A 163 6.16 -1.95 -11.74
CA LEU A 163 5.94 -3.09 -10.87
C LEU A 163 5.69 -4.35 -11.67
N LYS A 164 6.48 -5.37 -11.38
CA LYS A 164 6.24 -6.76 -11.79
C LYS A 164 5.71 -7.55 -10.60
N ILE A 165 4.60 -7.09 -10.04
CA ILE A 165 3.88 -7.87 -9.03
C ILE A 165 2.93 -8.78 -9.78
N GLY A 166 3.32 -10.04 -9.88
CA GLY A 166 2.39 -11.11 -10.24
C GLY A 166 1.38 -11.21 -9.11
N VAL A 167 0.12 -10.86 -9.38
CA VAL A 167 -0.97 -11.42 -8.57
C VAL A 167 -1.28 -12.75 -9.24
N GLU A 168 -0.42 -13.73 -8.97
CA GLU A 168 -0.53 -15.05 -9.55
C GLU A 168 -1.68 -15.80 -8.90
N LYS A 169 -2.30 -16.71 -9.68
CA LYS A 169 -3.31 -17.62 -9.15
C LYS A 169 -2.68 -18.38 -7.98
N MET A 170 -3.21 -18.17 -6.78
CA MET A 170 -2.82 -18.98 -5.63
C MET A 170 -3.33 -20.40 -5.91
N LEU A 171 -2.42 -21.28 -6.35
CA LEU A 171 -2.68 -22.70 -6.43
C LEU A 171 -2.79 -23.19 -5.00
N ILE A 172 -4.03 -23.34 -4.51
CA ILE A 172 -4.26 -24.04 -3.27
C ILE A 172 -3.89 -25.50 -3.53
N MET A 173 -2.70 -25.89 -3.08
CA MET A 173 -2.34 -27.31 -2.97
C MET A 173 -3.20 -27.89 -1.86
N HIS A 174 -4.23 -28.65 -2.25
CA HIS A 174 -4.90 -29.55 -1.31
C HIS A 174 -3.88 -30.60 -0.87
N ASN A 175 -3.54 -30.59 0.42
CA ASN A 175 -2.93 -31.74 1.10
C ASN A 175 -4.04 -32.68 1.56
#